data_AF-A0A7V6GA76-F1
#
_entry.id   AF-A0A7V6GA76-F1
#
_cell.length_a   1.000
_cell.length_b   1.000
_cell.length_c   1.000
_cell.angle_alpha   90.00
_cell.angle_beta   90.00
_cell.angle_gamma   90.00
#
_symmetry.space_group_name_H-M   'P 1'
#
loop_
_entity.id
_entity.type
_entity.pdbx_description
1 polymer ?
#
loop_
_entity_poly.entity_id
_entity_poly.type
_entity_poly.pdbx_seq_one_letter_code
_entity_poly.pdbx_strand_id
1 'polypeptide(L)' 'MDARVKAAQISVISNSSLVILKLGAGLFMGSVSVISEAIHSGLDLVAALI' A
#
# COMPACT_ATOMS: atom_id res chain seq x y z
N MET A 1 21.75 -8.00 11.47
CA MET A 1 20.38 -7.83 10.95
C MET A 1 20.37 -8.39 9.54
N ASP A 2 19.65 -9.50 9.32
CA ASP A 2 19.57 -10.18 8.03
C ASP A 2 19.04 -9.25 6.92
N ALA A 3 19.71 -9.25 5.77
CA ALA A 3 19.38 -8.40 4.63
C ALA A 3 17.92 -8.58 4.16
N ARG A 4 17.34 -9.76 4.39
CA ARG A 4 15.94 -10.09 4.08
C ARG A 4 14.94 -9.32 4.94
N VAL A 5 15.23 -9.13 6.23
CA VAL A 5 14.36 -8.37 7.15
C VAL A 5 14.34 -6.89 6.77
N LYS A 6 15.50 -6.34 6.41
CA LYS A 6 15.60 -4.95 5.95
C LYS A 6 14.88 -4.74 4.63
N ALA A 7 14.97 -5.69 3.69
CA ALA A 7 14.23 -5.65 2.43
C ALA A 7 12.71 -5.73 2.63
N ALA A 8 12.25 -6.59 3.55
CA ALA A 8 10.82 -6.69 3.91
C ALA A 8 10.29 -5.39 4.51
N GLN A 9 11.04 -4.75 5.42
CA GLN A 9 10.65 -3.46 5.99
C GLN A 9 10.55 -2.35 4.93
N ILE A 10 11.52 -2.27 4.02
CA ILE A 10 11.49 -1.29 2.93
C ILE A 10 10.29 -1.55 2.01
N SER A 11 10.00 -2.82 1.69
CA SER A 11 8.85 -3.20 0.87
C SER A 11 7.53 -2.80 1.52
N VAL A 12 7.36 -3.07 2.82
CA VAL A 12 6.14 -2.72 3.55
C VAL A 12 5.95 -1.20 3.61
N ILE A 13 7.00 -0.44 3.90
CA ILE A 13 6.94 1.02 3.98
C ILE A 13 6.60 1.62 2.60
N SER A 14 7.23 1.12 1.53
CA SER A 14 7.01 1.59 0.16
C SER A 14 5.57 1.35 -0.29
N ASN A 15 5.05 0.15 -0.08
CA ASN A 15 3.68 -0.20 -0.47
C ASN A 15 2.64 0.52 0.39
N SER A 16 2.86 0.68 1.70
CA SER A 16 2.01 1.51 2.57
C SER A 16 1.89 2.94 2.05
N SER A 17 3.02 3.55 1.70
CA SER A 17 3.03 4.94 1.19
C SER A 17 2.28 5.05 -0.14
N LEU A 18 2.40 4.04 -1.00
CA LEU A 18 1.72 3.98 -2.29
C LEU A 18 0.20 3.84 -2.13
N VAL A 19 -0.27 3.03 -1.18
CA VAL A 19 -1.69 2.88 -0.83
C VAL A 19 -2.26 4.19 -0.28
N ILE A 20 -1.55 4.86 0.62
CA ILE A 20 -1.96 6.15 1.20
C ILE A 20 -2.09 7.22 0.10
N LEU A 21 -1.13 7.28 -0.83
CA LEU A 21 -1.19 8.19 -1.96
C LEU A 21 -2.36 7.89 -2.90
N LYS A 22 -2.62 6.61 -3.22
CA LYS A 22 -3.79 6.23 -4.04
C LYS A 22 -5.10 6.60 -3.36
N LEU A 23 -5.24 6.38 -2.04
CA LEU A 23 -6.42 6.79 -1.27
C LEU A 23 -6.60 8.31 -1.31
N GLY A 24 -5.53 9.08 -1.05
CA GLY A 24 -5.56 10.54 -1.09
C GLY A 24 -5.92 11.08 -2.48
N ALA A 25 -5.31 10.54 -3.53
CA ALA A 25 -5.61 10.89 -4.91
C ALA A 25 -7.03 10.48 -5.33
N GLY A 26 -7.50 9.32 -4.89
CA GLY A 26 -8.87 8.84 -5.13
C GLY A 26 -9.93 9.70 -4.46
N LEU A 27 -9.65 10.17 -3.24
CA LEU A 27 -10.49 11.16 -2.55
C LEU A 27 -10.46 12.53 -3.25
N PHE A 28 -9.29 12.99 -3.69
CA PHE A 28 -9.15 14.25 -4.44
C PHE A 28 -9.87 14.22 -5.80
N MET A 29 -9.81 13.10 -6.53
CA MET A 29 -10.53 12.92 -7.79
C MET A 29 -12.03 12.59 -7.60
N GLY A 30 -12.47 12.26 -6.38
CA GLY A 30 -13.82 11.75 -6.13
C GLY A 30 -14.09 10.40 -6.82
N SER A 31 -13.05 9.63 -7.13
CA SER A 31 -13.17 8.40 -7.92
C SER A 31 -13.26 7.17 -7.03
N VAL A 32 -14.47 6.60 -6.96
CA VAL A 32 -14.75 5.34 -6.23
C VAL A 32 -13.89 4.18 -6.75
N SER A 33 -13.55 4.18 -8.06
CA SER A 33 -12.69 3.15 -8.65
C SER A 33 -11.27 3.19 -8.10
N VAL A 34 -10.68 4.38 -7.94
CA VAL A 34 -9.32 4.54 -7.41
C VAL A 34 -9.28 4.18 -5.92
N ILE A 35 -10.34 4.51 -5.18
CA ILE A 35 -10.49 4.12 -3.77
C ILE A 35 -10.57 2.59 -3.64
N SER A 36 -11.35 1.92 -4.50
CA SER A 36 -11.44 0.46 -4.52
C SER A 36 -10.10 -0.20 -4.84
N GLU A 37 -9.34 0.36 -5.78
CA GLU A 37 -8.00 -0.12 -6.15
C GLU A 37 -6.98 0.09 -5.03
N ALA A 38 -7.10 1.19 -4.27
CA ALA A 38 -6.26 1.46 -3.11
C ALA A 38 -6.54 0.48 -1.96
N ILE A 39 -7.82 0.15 -1.72
CA ILE A 39 -8.21 -0.86 -0.72
C ILE A 39 -7.70 -2.25 -1.13
N HIS A 40 -7.84 -2.62 -2.41
CA HIS A 40 -7.32 -3.89 -2.93
C HIS A 40 -5.80 -4.01 -2.72
N SER A 41 -5.05 -2.96 -3.08
CA SER A 41 -3.60 -2.89 -2.85
C SER A 41 -3.21 -2.86 -1.36
N GLY A 42 -4.06 -2.31 -0.49
CA GLY A 42 -3.87 -2.33 0.97
C GLY A 42 -4.07 -3.72 1.57
N LEU A 43 -5.02 -4.49 1.04
CA LEU A 43 -5.23 -5.89 1.44
C LEU A 43 -4.03 -6.77 1.04
N ASP A 44 -3.49 -6.57 -0.16
CA ASP A 44 -2.26 -7.24 -0.62
C ASP A 44 -1.08 -6.98 0.32
N LEU A 45 -0.97 -5.75 0.84
CA LEU A 45 0.08 -5.40 1.78
C LEU A 45 -0.07 -6.14 3.13
N VAL A 46 -1.31 -6.27 3.61
CA VAL A 46 -1.60 -7.06 4.82
C VAL A 46 -1.30 -8.53 4.57
N ALA A 47 -1.63 -9.07 3.38
CA ALA A 47 -1.31 -10.43 3.00
C ALA A 47 0.21 -10.68 2.92
N ALA A 48 1.00 -9.67 2.55
CA ALA A 48 2.47 -9.78 2.51
C ALA A 48 3.13 -9.75 3.91
N LEU A 49 2.37 -9.42 4.97
CA LEU A 49 2.85 -9.35 6.36
C LEU A 49 2.63 -10.66 7.15
N ILE A 50 1.80 -11.58 6.65
CA ILE A 50 1.39 -12.82 7.33
C ILE A 50 1.92 -14.01 6.53
#